data_AF-A0A843H5J8-F1
#
_entry.id   AF-A0A843H5J8-F1
#
_cell.length_a   1.000
_cell.length_b   1.000
_cell.length_c   1.000
_cell.angle_alpha   90.00
_cell.angle_beta   90.00
_cell.angle_gamma   90.00
#
_symmetry.space_group_name_H-M   'P 1'
#
loop_
_entity.id
_entity.type
_entity.pdbx_description
1 polymer ?
#
loop_
_entity_poly.entity_id
_entity_poly.type
_entity_poly.pdbx_seq_one_letter_code
_entity_poly.pdbx_strand_id
1 'polypeptide(L)' 'MIDEMNEIVICKYCKNKTLYGEMIWLNGKCMCPKCYLKERAKEDSKAIKG' A
#
# COMPACT_ATOMS: atom_id res chain seq x y z
N MET A 1 16.76 -20.23 -2.15
CA MET A 1 15.83 -19.60 -1.19
C MET A 1 14.92 -18.77 -2.05
N ILE A 2 13.63 -19.10 -2.11
CA ILE A 2 12.72 -18.40 -3.02
C ILE A 2 12.41 -17.06 -2.38
N ASP A 3 12.88 -15.98 -3.01
CA ASP A 3 12.60 -14.59 -2.66
C ASP A 3 11.09 -14.30 -2.74
N GLU A 4 10.32 -14.72 -1.74
CA GLU A 4 8.90 -14.40 -1.62
C GLU A 4 8.66 -12.87 -1.64
N MET A 5 9.66 -12.07 -1.26
CA MET A 5 9.62 -10.62 -1.38
C MET A 5 9.61 -10.11 -2.82
N ASN A 6 10.14 -10.86 -3.79
CA ASN A 6 10.18 -10.50 -5.21
C ASN A 6 8.96 -11.03 -6.00
N GLU A 7 7.96 -11.63 -5.33
CA GLU A 7 6.73 -12.04 -6.00
C GLU A 7 5.97 -10.82 -6.53
N ILE A 8 5.64 -10.82 -7.82
CA ILE A 8 4.83 -9.76 -8.42
C ILE A 8 3.36 -10.02 -8.09
N VAL A 9 2.78 -9.13 -7.28
CA VAL A 9 1.37 -9.15 -6.89
C VAL A 9 0.60 -7.97 -7.47
N ILE A 10 -0.70 -8.14 -7.64
CA ILE A 10 -1.58 -7.08 -8.17
C ILE A 10 -2.25 -6.35 -7.01
N CYS A 11 -2.03 -5.04 -6.91
CA CYS A 11 -2.67 -4.22 -5.90
C CYS A 11 -4.20 -4.21 -6.09
N LYS A 12 -4.95 -4.59 -5.05
CA LYS A 12 -6.42 -4.66 -5.10
C LYS A 12 -7.09 -3.30 -5.38
N TYR A 13 -6.42 -2.20 -5.03
CA TYR A 13 -6.94 -0.83 -5.10
C TYR A 13 -6.69 -0.12 -6.44
N CYS A 14 -5.47 -0.19 -6.97
CA CYS A 14 -5.10 0.51 -8.21
C CYS A 14 -4.85 -0.42 -9.40
N LYS A 15 -4.94 -1.75 -9.20
CA LYS A 15 -4.69 -2.80 -10.21
C LYS A 15 -3.30 -2.78 -10.85
N ASN A 16 -2.37 -2.01 -10.28
CA ASN A 16 -0.98 -2.03 -10.70
C ASN A 16 -0.24 -3.22 -10.08
N LYS A 17 0.75 -3.72 -10.82
CA LYS A 17 1.71 -4.71 -10.36
C LYS A 17 2.67 -4.05 -9.34
N THR A 18 2.99 -4.76 -8.27
CA THR A 18 3.95 -4.36 -7.23
C THR A 18 4.63 -5.61 -6.70
N LEU A 19 5.78 -5.49 -6.04
CA LEU A 19 6.36 -6.63 -5.35
C LEU A 19 5.63 -6.90 -4.03
N TYR A 20 5.49 -8.18 -3.65
CA TYR A 20 4.85 -8.56 -2.39
C TYR A 20 5.61 -7.95 -1.20
N GLY A 21 6.94 -7.95 -1.25
CA GLY A 21 7.80 -7.30 -0.26
C GLY A 21 7.66 -5.77 -0.20
N GLU A 22 7.06 -5.14 -1.21
CA GLU A 22 6.77 -3.70 -1.23
C GLU A 22 5.35 -3.36 -0.76
N MET A 23 4.50 -4.35 -0.44
CA MET A 23 3.16 -4.05 0.08
C MET A 23 3.23 -3.51 1.52
N ILE A 24 2.45 -2.47 1.79
CA ILE A 24 2.42 -1.75 3.07
C ILE A 24 1.03 -1.85 3.68
N TRP A 25 1.00 -2.10 4.99
CA TRP A 25 -0.24 -2.09 5.78
C TRP A 25 -0.50 -0.72 6.38
N LEU A 26 -1.72 -0.21 6.20
CA LEU A 26 -2.19 1.03 6.83
C LEU A 26 -3.66 0.87 7.21
N ASN A 27 -4.00 1.06 8.49
CA ASN A 27 -5.38 0.96 9.02
C ASN A 27 -6.12 -0.32 8.58
N GLY A 28 -5.45 -1.48 8.63
CA GLY A 28 -6.03 -2.78 8.22
C GLY A 28 -6.11 -3.01 6.70
N LYS A 29 -5.59 -2.08 5.88
CA LYS A 29 -5.50 -2.22 4.42
C LYS A 29 -4.08 -2.58 4.00
N CYS A 30 -3.89 -3.71 3.32
CA CYS A 30 -2.64 -4.07 2.65
C CYS A 30 -2.64 -3.54 1.22
N MET A 31 -1.72 -2.63 0.89
CA MET A 31 -1.73 -1.91 -0.39
C MET A 31 -0.33 -1.60 -0.91
N CYS A 32 -0.22 -1.33 -2.21
CA CYS A 32 1.07 -0.95 -2.81
C CYS A 32 1.54 0.42 -2.31
N PRO A 33 2.84 0.76 -2.43
CA PRO A 33 3.41 2.01 -1.94
C PRO A 33 2.69 3.27 -2.46
N LYS A 34 2.25 3.25 -3.73
CA LYS A 34 1.48 4.35 -4.32
C LYS A 34 0.13 4.56 -3.65
N CYS A 35 -0.58 3.49 -3.34
CA CYS A 35 -1.87 3.57 -2.66
C CYS A 35 -1.69 3.96 -1.19
N TYR A 36 -0.64 3.45 -0.55
CA TYR A 36 -0.26 3.84 0.80
C TYR A 36 -0.05 5.35 0.92
N LEU A 37 0.73 5.95 0.03
CA LEU A 37 0.95 7.41 0.04
C LEU A 37 -0.36 8.20 -0.12
N LYS A 38 -1.27 7.73 -0.99
CA LYS A 38 -2.57 8.35 -1.18
C LYS A 38 -3.47 8.26 0.05
N GLU A 39 -3.53 7.10 0.70
CA GLU A 39 -4.30 6.96 1.94
C GLU A 39 -3.67 7.77 3.08
N ARG A 40 -2.35 7.73 3.22
CA ARG A 40 -1.64 8.51 4.24
C ARG A 40 -1.88 10.01 4.11
N ALA A 41 -1.88 10.55 2.89
CA ALA A 41 -2.21 11.96 2.65
C ALA A 41 -3.66 12.31 3.04
N LYS A 42 -4.61 11.38 2.89
CA LYS A 42 -5.99 11.58 3.34
C LYS A 42 -6.11 11.56 4.86
N GLU A 43 -5.38 10.66 5.53
CA GLU A 43 -5.35 10.59 6.99
C GLU A 43 -4.75 11.87 7.59
N ASP A 44 -3.67 12.40 7.01
CA ASP A 44 -3.07 13.67 7.40
C ASP A 44 -4.04 14.85 7.23
N SER A 45 -4.78 14.87 6.12
CA SER A 45 -5.86 15.85 5.88
C SER A 45 -7.04 15.71 6.85
N LYS A 46 -7.23 14.53 7.46
CA LYS A 46 -8.29 14.25 8.44
C LYS A 46 -7.90 14.69 9.84
N ALA A 47 -6.60 14.68 10.17
CA ALA A 47 -6.08 15.14 11.46
C ALA A 47 -6.23 16.66 11.67
N ILE A 48 -6.35 17.45 10.60
CA ILE A 48 -6.48 18.92 10.68
C ILE A 48 -7.94 19.36 10.97
N LYS A 49 -8.92 18.45 10.91
CA LYS A 49 -10.35 18.74 11.15
C LYS A 49 -10.87 18.29 12.52
N GLY A 50 -9.97 17.94 13.45
CA GLY A 50 -10.29 17.58 14.83
C GLY A 50 -10.17 18.78 15.77
#